data_AF-A0A2X3CR22-F1
#
_entry.id   AF-A0A2X3CR22-F1
#
_cell.length_a   1.000
_cell.length_b   1.000
_cell.length_c   1.000
_cell.angle_alpha   90.00
_cell.angle_beta   90.00
_cell.angle_gamma   90.00
#
_symmetry.space_group_name_H-M   'P 1'
#
loop_
_entity.id
_entity.type
_entity.pdbx_description
1 polymer ?
#
loop_
_entity_poly.entity_id
_entity_poly.type
_entity_poly.pdbx_seq_one_letter_code
_entity_poly.pdbx_strand_id
1 'polypeptide(L)'
;MSVPLYSLRITAVGEYVEYSLRELRLILFSDAVPDDIASYCAVHQASELTAELSPGQQMKLNDKKLSGDRGRPCGNGKFTTAWPYHAKF
;
A
#
# COMPACT_ATOMS: atom_id res chain seq x y z
N MET A 1 -2.51 23.53 6.77
CA MET A 1 -1.76 22.42 6.14
C MET A 1 -2.05 21.17 6.96
N SER A 2 -2.66 20.13 6.39
CA SER A 2 -2.94 18.89 7.13
C SER A 2 -1.67 18.03 7.17
N VAL A 3 -1.20 17.69 8.37
CA VAL A 3 -0.12 16.72 8.55
C VAL A 3 -0.65 15.32 8.15
N PRO A 4 0.06 14.54 7.32
CA PRO A 4 -0.37 13.19 6.99
C PRO A 4 -0.29 12.30 8.24
N LEU A 5 -1.29 11.43 8.43
CA LEU A 5 -1.35 10.49 9.55
C LEU A 5 -0.20 9.46 9.52
N TYR A 6 0.28 9.17 8.31
CA TYR A 6 1.34 8.22 8.03
C TYR A 6 2.06 8.67 6.77
N SER A 7 3.40 8.67 6.81
CA SER A 7 4.23 8.90 5.63
C SER A 7 5.21 7.76 5.48
N LEU A 8 5.41 7.31 4.25
CA LEU A 8 6.38 6.28 3.92
C LEU A 8 7.17 6.69 2.69
N ARG A 9 8.43 6.28 2.63
CA ARG A 9 9.32 6.47 1.49
C ARG A 9 9.74 5.12 0.94
N ILE A 10 9.47 4.88 -0.33
CA ILE A 10 9.93 3.67 -1.02
C ILE A 10 11.45 3.77 -1.20
N THR A 11 12.18 2.76 -0.74
CA THR A 11 13.65 2.68 -0.81
C THR A 11 14.13 1.64 -1.82
N ALA A 12 13.36 0.58 -2.05
CA ALA A 12 13.64 -0.42 -3.06
C ALA A 12 12.34 -0.97 -3.67
N VAL A 13 12.44 -1.49 -4.90
CA VAL A 13 11.31 -2.07 -5.64
C VAL A 13 11.78 -3.42 -6.18
N GLY A 14 11.08 -4.50 -5.79
CA GLY A 14 11.34 -5.83 -6.31
C GLY A 14 11.03 -5.97 -7.80
N GLU A 15 11.72 -6.92 -8.46
CA GLU A 15 11.61 -7.19 -9.90
C GLU A 15 10.16 -7.44 -10.37
N TYR A 16 9.35 -8.09 -9.54
CA TYR A 16 7.98 -8.47 -9.88
C TYR A 16 6.91 -7.45 -9.47
N VAL A 17 7.29 -6.32 -8.86
CA VAL A 17 6.33 -5.30 -8.43
C VAL A 17 5.56 -4.71 -9.61
N GLU A 18 6.21 -4.57 -10.77
CA GLU A 18 5.53 -4.06 -11.97
C GLU A 18 4.35 -4.94 -12.39
N TYR A 19 4.49 -6.27 -12.33
CA TYR A 19 3.41 -7.20 -12.65
C TYR A 19 2.24 -7.05 -11.68
N SER A 20 2.53 -6.89 -10.39
CA SER A 20 1.50 -6.63 -9.38
C SER A 20 0.76 -5.31 -9.66
N LEU A 21 1.50 -4.26 -10.03
CA LEU A 21 0.91 -2.95 -10.35
C LEU A 21 0.00 -2.99 -11.58
N ARG A 22 0.33 -3.79 -12.61
CA ARG A 22 -0.54 -4.02 -13.77
C ARG A 22 -1.89 -4.61 -13.39
N GLU A 23 -1.93 -5.37 -12.30
CA GLU A 23 -3.16 -5.96 -11.74
C GLU A 23 -3.79 -5.08 -10.64
N LEU A 24 -3.36 -3.81 -10.53
CA LEU A 24 -3.82 -2.87 -9.50
C LEU A 24 -3.55 -3.35 -8.07
N ARG A 25 -2.46 -4.12 -7.88
CA ARG A 25 -2.00 -4.61 -6.58
C ARG A 25 -0.65 -3.99 -6.23
N LEU A 26 -0.48 -3.64 -4.96
CA LEU A 26 0.79 -3.15 -4.42
C LEU A 26 1.00 -3.78 -3.04
N ILE A 27 2.15 -4.43 -2.89
CA ILE A 27 2.59 -5.00 -1.61
C ILE A 27 3.71 -4.12 -1.09
N LEU A 28 3.51 -3.59 0.12
CA LEU A 28 4.48 -2.76 0.82
C LEU A 28 5.07 -3.56 1.97
N PHE A 29 6.39 -3.51 2.12
CA PHE A 29 7.10 -4.20 3.19
C PHE A 29 8.15 -3.27 3.81
N SER A 30 8.40 -3.41 5.11
CA SER A 30 9.50 -2.67 5.74
C SER A 30 10.87 -3.17 5.25
N ASP A 31 11.92 -2.47 5.66
CA ASP A 31 13.32 -2.84 5.46
C ASP A 31 13.69 -4.23 6.00
N ALA A 32 12.88 -4.81 6.88
CA ALA A 32 12.99 -6.18 7.36
C ALA A 32 12.30 -7.23 6.44
N VAL A 33 12.26 -6.99 5.13
CA VAL A 33 11.69 -7.94 4.16
C VAL A 33 12.62 -9.15 4.00
N PRO A 34 12.11 -10.39 4.08
CA PRO A 34 12.89 -11.57 3.71
C PRO A 34 13.24 -11.59 2.22
N ASP A 35 14.44 -12.05 1.89
CA ASP A 35 14.95 -12.10 0.51
C ASP A 35 14.01 -12.86 -0.45
N ASP A 36 13.41 -13.95 0.02
CA ASP A 36 12.51 -14.81 -0.76
C ASP A 36 11.27 -14.08 -1.29
N ILE A 37 10.85 -13.00 -0.63
CA ILE A 37 9.65 -12.22 -1.01
C ILE A 37 9.98 -10.78 -1.42
N ALA A 38 11.22 -10.33 -1.25
CA ALA A 38 11.66 -8.98 -1.59
C ALA A 38 11.40 -8.66 -3.06
N SER A 39 11.58 -9.64 -3.95
CA SER A 39 11.33 -9.50 -5.39
C SER A 39 9.87 -9.17 -5.74
N TYR A 40 8.91 -9.43 -4.86
CA TYR A 40 7.49 -9.15 -5.08
C TYR A 40 6.98 -7.87 -4.39
N CYS A 41 7.82 -7.22 -3.58
CA CYS A 41 7.41 -6.13 -2.71
C CYS A 41 8.12 -4.81 -3.06
N ALA A 42 7.45 -3.69 -2.77
CA ALA A 42 8.11 -2.40 -2.65
C ALA A 42 8.51 -2.21 -1.19
N VAL A 43 9.80 -2.02 -0.95
CA VAL A 43 10.36 -1.80 0.39
C VAL A 43 10.21 -0.34 0.75
N HIS A 44 9.66 -0.06 1.93
CA HIS A 44 9.47 1.29 2.43
C HIS A 44 10.06 1.52 3.81
N GLN A 45 10.51 2.75 4.02
CA GLN A 45 10.79 3.29 5.34
C GLN A 45 9.58 4.09 5.81
N ALA A 46 9.02 3.69 6.94
CA ALA A 46 7.84 4.32 7.53
C ALA A 46 8.24 5.40 8.54
N SER A 47 7.50 6.50 8.56
CA SER A 47 7.46 7.42 9.68
C SER A 47 6.49 6.92 10.76
N GLU A 48 6.53 7.57 11.92
CA GLU A 48 5.62 7.28 13.02
C GLU A 48 4.15 7.44 12.59
N LEU A 49 3.33 6.44 12.92
CA LEU A 49 1.90 6.45 12.70
C LEU A 49 1.24 7.32 13.79
N THR A 50 0.72 8.48 13.42
CA THR A 50 0.18 9.44 14.39
C THR A 50 -1.28 9.17 14.76
N ALA A 51 -1.95 8.26 14.06
CA ALA A 51 -3.31 7.80 14.34
C ALA A 51 -3.62 6.47 13.62
N GLU A 52 -4.61 5.72 14.11
CA GLU A 52 -5.02 4.45 13.49
C GLU A 52 -5.53 4.62 12.05
N LEU A 53 -5.23 3.64 11.21
CA LEU A 53 -5.76 3.56 9.87
C LEU A 53 -7.18 3.02 9.89
N SER A 54 -8.08 3.69 9.16
CA SER A 54 -9.52 3.37 9.12
C SER A 54 -10.05 3.34 7.69
N PRO A 55 -11.08 2.51 7.39
CA PRO A 55 -11.72 2.50 6.08
C PRO A 55 -12.18 3.89 5.65
N GLY A 56 -11.96 4.24 4.38
CA GLY A 56 -12.33 5.54 3.81
C GLY A 56 -11.25 6.62 3.95
N GLN A 57 -10.18 6.37 4.70
CA GLN A 57 -8.97 7.20 4.61
C GLN A 57 -8.33 7.08 3.22
N GLN A 58 -7.61 8.13 2.83
CA GLN A 58 -7.04 8.26 1.49
C GLN A 58 -5.52 8.21 1.57
N MET A 59 -4.93 7.40 0.69
CA MET A 59 -3.49 7.35 0.48
C MET A 59 -3.10 8.26 -0.68
N LYS A 60 -1.98 8.94 -0.55
CA LYS A 60 -1.36 9.71 -1.65
C LYS A 60 -0.01 9.09 -1.96
N LEU A 61 0.25 8.85 -3.24
CA LEU A 61 1.55 8.38 -3.71
C LEU A 61 2.18 9.46 -4.61
N ASN A 62 3.31 10.00 -4.18
CA ASN A 62 3.99 11.18 -4.76
C ASN A 62 3.06 12.41 -4.80
N ASP A 63 2.19 12.52 -5.80
CA ASP A 63 1.14 13.55 -5.89
C ASP A 63 -0.19 13.00 -6.46
N LYS A 64 -0.26 11.70 -6.73
CA LYS A 64 -1.50 11.05 -7.16
C LYS A 64 -2.31 10.66 -5.93
N LYS A 65 -3.50 11.26 -5.85
CA LYS A 65 -4.50 10.93 -4.84
C LYS A 65 -5.17 9.61 -5.21
N LEU A 66 -4.96 8.56 -4.42
CA LEU A 66 -5.73 7.32 -4.53
C LEU A 66 -7.00 7.53 -3.72
N SER A 67 -8.04 8.08 -4.35
CA SER A 67 -9.38 8.04 -3.77
C SER A 67 -9.92 6.64 -3.94
N GLY A 68 -10.14 5.92 -2.84
CA GLY A 68 -10.98 4.72 -2.86
C GLY A 68 -12.36 5.13 -3.34
N ASP A 69 -12.70 4.78 -4.58
CA ASP A 69 -13.95 5.17 -5.22
C ASP A 69 -15.10 4.39 -4.59
N ARG A 70 -15.80 5.02 -3.63
CA ARG A 70 -17.09 4.53 -3.12
C ARG A 70 -18.17 4.83 -4.15
N GLY A 71 -18.16 4.13 -5.29
CA GLY A 71 -19.23 4.35 -6.28
C GLY A 71 -19.05 3.78 -7.68
N ARG A 72 -18.88 2.46 -7.83
CA ARG A 72 -19.36 1.79 -9.05
C ARG A 72 -19.54 0.28 -8.87
N PRO A 73 -20.76 -0.29 -9.00
CA PRO A 73 -20.94 -1.71 -9.20
C PRO A 73 -20.77 -1.99 -10.70
N CYS A 74 -19.53 -2.09 -11.18
CA CYS A 74 -19.27 -2.53 -12.56
C CYS A 74 -18.06 -3.47 -12.59
N GLY A 75 -18.35 -4.75 -12.83
CA GLY A 75 -17.46 -5.72 -13.49
C GLY A 75 -16.20 -6.12 -12.74
N ASN A 76 -16.28 -7.23 -12.00
CA ASN A 76 -15.21 -8.23 -11.76
C ASN A 76 -13.77 -7.77 -11.44
N GLY A 77 -13.57 -6.56 -10.90
CA GLY A 77 -12.33 -6.12 -10.29
C GLY A 77 -12.49 -6.05 -8.78
N LYS A 78 -12.43 -7.19 -8.09
CA LYS A 78 -12.42 -7.20 -6.63
C LYS A 78 -11.07 -6.62 -6.17
N PHE A 79 -11.06 -5.39 -5.65
CA PHE A 79 -10.01 -4.98 -4.72
C PHE A 79 -10.21 -5.78 -3.43
N THR A 80 -9.74 -7.02 -3.43
CA THR A 80 -9.63 -7.79 -2.20
C THR A 80 -8.45 -7.21 -1.44
N THR A 81 -8.71 -6.48 -0.36
CA THR A 81 -7.76 -6.45 0.75
C THR A 81 -7.76 -7.87 1.33
N ALA A 82 -7.06 -8.79 0.66
CA ALA A 82 -6.74 -10.10 1.19
C ALA A 82 -5.60 -9.90 2.19
N TRP A 83 -5.95 -9.39 3.36
CA TRP A 83 -5.10 -9.49 4.55
C TRP A 83 -5.78 -10.51 5.46
N PRO A 84 -5.57 -11.82 5.28
CA PRO A 84 -5.60 -12.69 6.44
C PRO A 84 -4.35 -12.34 7.25
N TYR A 85 -4.43 -12.44 8.57
CA TYR A 85 -3.38 -12.07 9.53
C TYR A 85 -3.34 -10.58 9.88
N HIS A 86 -3.95 -10.33 11.05
CA HIS A 86 -3.65 -9.25 11.99
C HIS A 86 -2.25 -8.64 11.83
N ALA A 87 -2.08 -7.68 10.94
CA ALA A 87 -1.02 -6.70 11.05
C ALA A 87 -1.52 -5.62 12.02
N LYS A 88 -1.17 -5.77 13.30
CA LYS A 88 -1.12 -4.62 14.20
C LYS A 88 0.06 -3.77 13.74
N PHE A 89 -0.24 -2.61 13.16
CA PHE A 89 0.74 -1.52 13.04
C PHE A 89 0.96 -0.91 14.42
#